data_AF-A0A9E3W8U7-F1
#
_entry.id   AF-A0A9E3W8U7-F1
#
_cell.length_a   1.000
_cell.length_b   1.000
_cell.length_c   1.000
_cell.angle_alpha   90.00
_cell.angle_beta   90.00
_cell.angle_gamma   90.00
#
_symmetry.space_group_name_H-M   'P 1'
#
loop_
_entity.id
_entity.type
_entity.pdbx_description
1 polymer ?
#
loop_
_entity_poly.entity_id
_entity_poly.type
_entity_poly.pdbx_seq_one_letter_code
_entity_poly.pdbx_strand_id
1 'polypeptide(L)'
;MRRASRFDIDRIIVTPGRVEKRAYWEFSGRTFSGSIHHYVAADANLPASGTWWFLIHVPSDLRKGGYVLVQAVDYPRIAAWTAIARTVINFAKATLPKHRGRLYAKIRLSDPLGGHKYEGWTWQNRAALPSYLRRFRLSVKNRVATTRGTDGDSLVAVLPRHDHVQMIRLFFATKAWPLYRGVGTRGRASRSR
;
A
#
# COMPACT_ATOMS: atom_id res chain seq x y z
N MET A 1 -25.16 -7.36 11.21
CA MET A 1 -24.98 -7.34 9.73
C MET A 1 -23.74 -6.52 9.36
N ARG A 2 -22.69 -7.18 8.84
CA ARG A 2 -21.45 -6.54 8.37
C ARG A 2 -21.76 -5.73 7.10
N ARG A 3 -21.73 -4.39 7.15
CA ARG A 3 -21.68 -3.58 5.93
C ARG A 3 -20.43 -4.01 5.15
N ALA A 4 -20.63 -4.68 4.02
CA ALA A 4 -19.57 -4.94 3.05
C ALA A 4 -18.78 -3.65 2.85
N SER A 5 -17.45 -3.75 2.88
CA SER A 5 -16.63 -2.57 2.74
C SER A 5 -16.94 -1.89 1.41
N ARG A 6 -17.35 -0.62 1.45
CA ARG A 6 -17.83 0.17 0.29
C ARG A 6 -16.80 0.30 -0.83
N PHE A 7 -15.54 -0.02 -0.56
CA PHE A 7 -14.45 0.11 -1.51
C PHE A 7 -14.21 -1.17 -2.30
N ASP A 8 -13.96 -0.98 -3.59
CA ASP A 8 -13.53 -2.01 -4.52
C ASP A 8 -12.21 -1.58 -5.19
N ILE A 9 -11.23 -2.48 -5.17
CA ILE A 9 -9.90 -2.20 -5.76
C ILE A 9 -9.95 -2.08 -7.27
N ASP A 10 -10.94 -2.71 -7.91
CA ASP A 10 -11.09 -2.66 -9.37
C ASP A 10 -11.66 -1.33 -9.86
N ARG A 11 -12.22 -0.53 -8.94
CA ARG A 11 -12.64 0.86 -9.19
C ARG A 11 -11.50 1.87 -9.07
N ILE A 12 -10.28 1.42 -8.80
CA ILE A 12 -9.08 2.24 -8.98
C ILE A 12 -8.60 2.09 -10.42
N ILE A 13 -8.72 3.18 -11.17
CA ILE A 13 -8.24 3.29 -12.55
C ILE A 13 -6.82 3.86 -12.49
N VAL A 14 -5.86 3.18 -13.12
CA VAL A 14 -4.45 3.57 -13.12
C VAL A 14 -3.99 3.74 -14.56
N THR A 15 -3.48 4.92 -14.87
CA THR A 15 -2.95 5.29 -16.18
C THR A 15 -1.43 5.44 -16.08
N PRO A 16 -0.63 4.70 -16.86
CA PRO A 16 0.81 4.88 -16.91
C PRO A 16 1.16 6.24 -17.53
N GLY A 17 2.14 6.91 -16.94
CA GLY A 17 2.75 8.12 -17.49
C GLY A 17 4.17 7.85 -17.99
N ARG A 18 5.04 8.84 -17.79
CA ARG A 18 6.45 8.78 -18.19
C ARG A 18 7.27 7.80 -17.34
N VAL A 19 8.37 7.32 -17.91
CA VAL A 19 9.38 6.53 -17.19
C VAL A 19 10.72 7.23 -17.28
N GLU A 20 11.28 7.58 -16.12
CA GLU A 20 12.64 8.08 -15.98
C GLU A 20 13.56 6.87 -15.80
N LYS A 21 14.29 6.49 -16.85
CA LYS A 21 15.07 5.23 -16.88
C LYS A 21 16.33 5.23 -16.03
N ARG A 22 16.85 6.41 -15.68
CA ARG A 22 18.05 6.60 -14.86
C ARG A 22 17.77 7.67 -13.82
N ALA A 23 17.56 7.24 -12.60
CA ALA A 23 17.27 8.09 -11.46
C ALA A 23 17.98 7.59 -10.21
N TYR A 24 18.14 8.49 -9.24
CA TYR A 24 18.73 8.22 -7.93
C TYR A 24 17.78 8.72 -6.85
N TRP A 25 17.70 8.00 -5.74
CA TRP A 25 16.88 8.40 -4.59
C TRP A 25 17.46 7.86 -3.29
N GLU A 26 17.09 8.48 -2.18
CA GLU A 26 17.46 8.02 -0.84
C GLU A 26 16.30 7.27 -0.18
N PHE A 27 16.63 6.18 0.49
CA PHE A 27 15.66 5.47 1.33
C PHE A 27 16.36 4.80 2.51
N SER A 28 15.85 5.02 3.72
CA SER A 28 16.43 4.46 4.95
C SER A 28 17.95 4.73 5.08
N GLY A 29 18.38 5.96 4.78
CA GLY A 29 19.78 6.39 4.90
C GLY A 29 20.74 5.81 3.85
N ARG A 30 20.21 5.26 2.74
CA ARG A 30 21.01 4.70 1.64
C ARG A 30 20.56 5.28 0.31
N THR A 31 21.52 5.54 -0.57
CA THR A 31 21.26 5.94 -1.96
C THR A 31 21.04 4.71 -2.84
N PHE A 32 20.01 4.78 -3.68
CA PHE A 32 19.68 3.77 -4.67
C PHE A 32 19.67 4.38 -6.06
N SER A 33 19.86 3.54 -7.08
CA SER A 33 19.70 3.91 -8.48
C SER A 33 18.72 2.96 -9.17
N GLY A 34 18.09 3.45 -10.23
CA GLY A 34 17.17 2.66 -11.04
C GLY A 34 16.27 3.54 -11.89
N SER A 35 14.98 3.19 -11.91
CA SER A 35 13.98 3.89 -12.71
C SER A 35 12.84 4.40 -11.85
N ILE A 36 12.28 5.54 -12.25
CA ILE A 36 11.08 6.12 -11.65
C ILE A 36 9.95 6.06 -12.67
N HIS A 37 8.87 5.39 -12.31
CA HIS A 37 7.67 5.31 -13.12
C HIS A 37 6.60 6.24 -12.57
N HIS A 38 6.07 7.10 -13.44
CA HIS A 38 5.00 8.03 -13.09
C HIS A 38 3.65 7.40 -13.43
N TYR A 39 2.69 7.56 -12.53
CA TYR A 39 1.32 7.09 -12.73
C TYR A 39 0.33 8.13 -12.30
N VAL A 40 -0.79 8.17 -13.01
CA VAL A 40 -2.00 8.87 -12.59
C VAL A 40 -3.02 7.82 -12.16
N ALA A 41 -3.71 8.07 -11.06
CA ALA A 41 -4.81 7.20 -10.62
C ALA A 41 -6.06 7.99 -10.28
N ALA A 42 -7.23 7.37 -10.49
CA ALA A 42 -8.52 7.89 -10.07
C ALA A 42 -9.26 6.84 -9.24
N ASP A 43 -9.82 7.26 -8.11
CA ASP A 43 -10.59 6.40 -7.21
C ASP A 43 -12.09 6.55 -7.46
N ALA A 44 -12.64 5.75 -8.39
CA ALA A 44 -14.05 5.81 -8.72
C ALA A 44 -14.97 5.28 -7.59
N ASN A 45 -14.45 4.90 -6.42
CA ASN A 45 -15.29 4.58 -5.25
C ASN A 45 -15.84 5.83 -4.56
N LEU A 46 -15.26 7.01 -4.82
CA LEU A 46 -15.64 8.27 -4.18
C LEU A 46 -16.23 9.25 -5.21
N PRO A 47 -17.33 9.96 -4.89
CA PRO A 47 -17.98 10.87 -5.84
C PRO A 47 -17.14 12.11 -6.18
N ALA A 48 -16.23 12.51 -5.29
CA ALA A 48 -15.24 13.56 -5.53
C ALA A 48 -13.85 12.95 -5.78
N SER A 49 -13.77 12.00 -6.71
CA SER A 49 -12.53 11.30 -7.05
C SER A 49 -11.58 12.26 -7.77
N GLY A 50 -10.87 13.08 -7.00
CA GLY A 50 -9.79 13.86 -7.55
C GLY A 50 -8.65 12.94 -8.02
N THR A 51 -7.80 13.51 -8.86
CA THR A 51 -6.64 12.84 -9.43
C THR A 51 -5.57 12.58 -8.39
N TRP A 52 -4.93 11.42 -8.48
CA TRP A 52 -3.73 11.07 -7.70
C TRP A 52 -2.54 10.93 -8.63
N TRP A 53 -1.39 11.40 -8.19
CA TRP A 53 -0.11 11.21 -8.85
C TRP A 53 0.78 10.32 -8.01
N PHE A 54 1.34 9.30 -8.65
CA PHE A 54 2.20 8.31 -8.01
C PHE A 54 3.57 8.26 -8.68
N LEU A 55 4.59 8.09 -7.85
CA LEU A 55 5.91 7.66 -8.25
C LEU A 55 6.13 6.23 -7.76
N ILE A 56 6.66 5.39 -8.65
CA ILE A 56 7.16 4.07 -8.32
C ILE A 56 8.65 4.01 -8.60
N HIS A 57 9.45 3.94 -7.53
CA HIS A 57 10.90 3.77 -7.63
C HIS A 57 11.22 2.28 -7.75
N VAL A 58 11.81 1.88 -8.86
CA VAL A 58 12.23 0.50 -9.13
C VAL A 58 13.74 0.45 -9.18
N PRO A 59 14.41 -0.13 -8.17
CA PRO A 59 15.87 -0.17 -8.12
C PRO A 59 16.42 -1.11 -9.19
N SER A 60 17.58 -0.74 -9.73
CA SER A 60 18.36 -1.59 -10.63
C SER A 60 18.74 -2.93 -9.98
N ASP A 61 18.99 -2.89 -8.66
CA ASP A 61 19.26 -4.08 -7.85
C ASP A 61 18.24 -4.25 -6.71
N LEU A 62 17.55 -5.39 -6.72
CA LEU A 62 16.60 -5.82 -5.69
C LEU A 62 17.20 -6.83 -4.70
N ARG A 63 18.54 -6.92 -4.60
CA ARG A 63 19.23 -7.64 -3.51
C ARG A 63 18.96 -6.96 -2.16
N LYS A 64 19.52 -7.55 -1.09
CA LYS A 64 19.18 -7.24 0.31
C LYS A 64 19.18 -5.73 0.60
N GLY A 65 18.01 -5.20 0.93
CA GLY A 65 17.79 -3.78 1.23
C GLY A 65 17.29 -2.94 0.07
N GLY A 66 17.24 -3.48 -1.16
CA GLY A 66 16.54 -2.86 -2.29
C GLY A 66 15.04 -3.12 -2.21
N TYR A 67 14.25 -2.05 -2.34
CA TYR A 67 12.80 -2.10 -2.32
C TYR A 67 12.23 -1.40 -3.55
N VAL A 68 11.14 -1.92 -4.11
CA VAL A 68 10.27 -1.09 -4.94
C VAL A 68 9.46 -0.20 -4.01
N LEU A 69 9.49 1.11 -4.23
CA LEU A 69 8.81 2.10 -3.39
C LEU A 69 7.63 2.67 -4.16
N VAL A 70 6.45 2.70 -3.53
CA VAL A 70 5.25 3.32 -4.09
C VAL A 70 4.85 4.48 -3.21
N GLN A 71 4.79 5.67 -3.79
CA GLN A 71 4.51 6.92 -3.10
C GLN A 71 3.49 7.73 -3.89
N ALA A 72 2.46 8.24 -3.19
CA ALA A 72 1.62 9.30 -3.72
C ALA A 72 2.36 10.64 -3.53
N VAL A 73 2.55 11.38 -4.62
CA VAL A 73 3.23 12.69 -4.62
C VAL A 73 2.26 13.86 -4.75
N ASP A 74 1.08 13.61 -5.29
CA ASP A 74 -0.04 14.55 -5.27
C ASP A 74 -1.36 13.76 -5.16
N TYR A 75 -2.33 14.34 -4.46
CA TYR A 75 -3.58 13.69 -4.13
C TYR A 75 -4.65 14.71 -3.72
N PRO A 76 -5.94 14.36 -3.77
CA PRO A 76 -7.00 15.32 -3.49
C PRO A 76 -6.93 15.86 -2.07
N ARG A 77 -7.19 17.16 -1.91
CA ARG A 77 -7.12 17.87 -0.62
C ARG A 77 -8.31 17.54 0.28
N ILE A 78 -8.35 16.30 0.77
CA ILE A 78 -9.32 15.83 1.75
C ILE A 78 -8.65 15.80 3.12
N ALA A 79 -9.30 16.35 4.15
CA ALA A 79 -8.73 16.45 5.51
C ALA A 79 -8.24 15.11 6.08
N ALA A 80 -8.93 14.02 5.74
CA ALA A 80 -8.54 12.65 6.12
C ALA A 80 -7.17 12.21 5.58
N TRP A 81 -6.71 12.81 4.48
CA TRP A 81 -5.51 12.38 3.74
C TRP A 81 -4.28 13.24 4.00
N THR A 82 -4.34 14.16 4.97
CA THR A 82 -3.19 14.97 5.37
C THR A 82 -1.95 14.14 5.72
N ALA A 83 -2.12 12.96 6.32
CA ALA A 83 -1.03 12.04 6.66
C ALA A 83 -0.40 11.32 5.45
N ILE A 84 -1.01 11.34 4.26
CA ILE A 84 -0.56 10.57 3.10
C ILE A 84 0.78 11.04 2.54
N ALA A 85 1.06 12.36 2.54
CA ALA A 85 2.30 12.94 2.01
C ALA A 85 3.58 12.29 2.58
N ARG A 86 3.51 11.68 3.77
CA ARG A 86 4.65 11.04 4.45
C ARG A 86 4.63 9.51 4.37
N THR A 87 3.82 8.94 3.47
CA THR A 87 3.60 7.50 3.38
C THR A 87 4.16 6.90 2.10
N VAL A 88 4.87 5.79 2.29
CA VAL A 88 5.42 4.96 1.21
C VAL A 88 5.06 3.52 1.52
N ILE A 89 4.73 2.73 0.50
CA ILE A 89 4.73 1.27 0.58
C ILE A 89 6.02 0.75 -0.01
N ASN A 90 6.71 -0.08 0.75
CA ASN A 90 7.92 -0.74 0.33
C ASN A 90 7.66 -2.21 0.01
N PHE A 91 8.09 -2.63 -1.17
CA PHE A 91 7.97 -3.98 -1.66
C PHE A 91 9.36 -4.62 -1.70
N ALA A 92 9.55 -5.67 -0.91
CA ALA A 92 10.78 -6.45 -0.88
C ALA A 92 10.71 -7.62 -1.86
N LYS A 93 11.87 -8.06 -2.34
CA LYS A 93 11.96 -9.29 -3.14
C LYS A 93 11.60 -10.52 -2.31
N ALA A 94 10.70 -11.36 -2.82
CA ALA A 94 10.47 -12.67 -2.24
C ALA A 94 11.70 -13.58 -2.47
N THR A 95 12.15 -14.28 -1.43
CA THR A 95 13.38 -15.08 -1.51
C THR A 95 13.13 -16.59 -1.58
N LEU A 96 11.93 -17.06 -1.25
CA LEU A 96 11.63 -18.49 -1.34
C LEU A 96 11.35 -18.93 -2.80
N PRO A 97 11.82 -20.12 -3.23
CA PRO A 97 11.75 -20.55 -4.64
C PRO A 97 10.36 -20.45 -5.28
N LYS A 98 9.30 -20.86 -4.56
CA LYS A 98 7.90 -20.82 -5.03
C LYS A 98 7.36 -19.41 -5.32
N HIS A 99 8.09 -18.37 -4.91
CA HIS A 99 7.74 -16.96 -5.11
C HIS A 99 8.76 -16.21 -5.99
N ARG A 100 9.56 -16.93 -6.79
CA ARG A 100 10.47 -16.31 -7.76
C ARG A 100 9.70 -15.32 -8.65
N GLY A 101 10.31 -14.16 -8.91
CA GLY A 101 9.70 -13.08 -9.71
C GLY A 101 8.58 -12.29 -9.00
N ARG A 102 8.33 -12.56 -7.71
CA ARG A 102 7.34 -11.83 -6.90
C ARG A 102 8.01 -10.87 -5.92
N LEU A 103 7.25 -9.85 -5.54
CA LEU A 103 7.54 -8.97 -4.42
C LEU A 103 6.50 -9.17 -3.32
N TYR A 104 6.84 -8.70 -2.12
CA TYR A 104 5.88 -8.65 -1.02
C TYR A 104 5.96 -7.33 -0.26
N ALA A 105 4.80 -6.88 0.24
CA ALA A 105 4.69 -5.76 1.17
C ALA A 105 3.91 -6.18 2.41
N LYS A 106 4.31 -5.69 3.57
CA LYS A 106 3.57 -5.94 4.82
C LYS A 106 2.23 -5.23 4.79
N ILE A 107 1.18 -5.91 5.25
CA ILE A 107 -0.13 -5.29 5.47
C ILE A 107 -0.06 -4.44 6.74
N ARG A 108 -0.01 -3.13 6.53
CA ARG A 108 0.04 -2.10 7.58
C ARG A 108 -0.99 -1.03 7.26
N LEU A 109 -2.13 -1.07 7.94
CA LEU A 109 -3.21 -0.12 7.72
C LEU A 109 -2.88 1.19 8.43
N SER A 110 -3.00 2.32 7.75
CA SER A 110 -2.87 3.62 8.41
C SER A 110 -3.93 3.75 9.51
N ASP A 111 -3.50 4.21 10.68
CA ASP A 111 -4.39 4.46 11.81
C ASP A 111 -4.99 5.86 11.70
N PRO A 112 -6.32 6.00 11.51
CA PRO A 112 -6.97 7.29 11.40
C PRO A 112 -7.09 8.02 12.75
N LEU A 113 -6.89 7.35 13.89
CA LEU A 113 -7.01 7.95 15.21
C LEU A 113 -5.72 8.64 15.67
N GLY A 114 -4.60 8.39 14.98
CA GLY A 114 -3.32 9.02 15.25
C GLY A 114 -2.60 8.51 16.50
N GLY A 115 -3.11 7.46 17.14
CA GLY A 115 -2.43 6.82 18.28
C GLY A 115 -1.16 6.10 17.84
N HIS A 116 -1.15 5.57 16.61
CA HIS A 116 0.02 5.01 15.97
C HIS A 116 0.14 5.45 14.50
N LYS A 117 1.30 5.24 13.87
CA LYS A 117 1.45 5.50 12.42
C LYS A 117 0.66 4.48 11.57
N TYR A 118 0.58 3.24 12.05
CA TYR A 118 -0.12 2.16 11.37
C TYR A 118 -0.40 0.99 12.33
N GLU A 119 -1.40 0.19 12.00
CA GLU A 119 -1.70 -1.10 12.61
C GLU A 119 -1.14 -2.24 11.74
N GLY A 120 -0.31 -3.09 12.33
CA GLY A 120 0.23 -4.28 11.69
C GLY A 120 -0.69 -5.49 11.82
N TRP A 121 -0.76 -6.31 10.79
CA TRP A 121 -1.64 -7.49 10.76
C TRP A 121 -0.84 -8.79 10.73
N THR A 122 -1.41 -9.84 11.31
CA THR A 122 -0.89 -11.21 11.34
C THR A 122 -1.87 -12.15 10.66
N TRP A 123 -1.49 -13.43 10.50
CA TRP A 123 -2.43 -14.42 9.97
C TRP A 123 -3.62 -14.63 10.90
N GLN A 124 -3.41 -14.61 12.21
CA GLN A 124 -4.41 -14.90 13.23
C GLN A 124 -5.52 -13.85 13.21
N ASN A 125 -5.18 -12.56 13.09
CA ASN A 125 -6.17 -11.49 13.09
C ASN A 125 -6.74 -11.15 11.70
N ARG A 126 -6.27 -11.79 10.61
CA ARG A 126 -6.68 -11.50 9.22
C ARG A 126 -8.20 -11.53 8.98
N ALA A 127 -8.96 -12.26 9.80
CA ALA A 127 -10.41 -12.37 9.67
C ALA A 127 -11.13 -11.02 9.88
N ALA A 128 -10.53 -10.10 10.63
CA ALA A 128 -11.04 -8.76 10.88
C ALA A 128 -10.61 -7.74 9.79
N LEU A 129 -9.77 -8.13 8.83
CA LEU A 129 -9.38 -7.25 7.73
C LEU A 129 -10.59 -6.78 6.92
N PRO A 130 -10.57 -5.53 6.43
CA PRO A 130 -11.49 -5.08 5.41
C PRO A 130 -11.56 -6.05 4.23
N SER A 131 -12.78 -6.31 3.76
CA SER A 131 -13.04 -7.32 2.71
C SER A 131 -12.27 -7.04 1.41
N TYR A 132 -12.06 -5.78 1.04
CA TYR A 132 -11.31 -5.41 -0.16
C TYR A 132 -9.85 -5.88 -0.13
N LEU A 133 -9.25 -6.06 1.06
CA LEU A 133 -7.87 -6.58 1.17
C LEU A 133 -7.79 -8.07 0.85
N ARG A 134 -8.91 -8.79 0.91
CA ARG A 134 -8.98 -10.21 0.55
C ARG A 134 -8.84 -10.45 -0.95
N ARG A 135 -8.96 -9.40 -1.77
CA ARG A 135 -8.69 -9.45 -3.22
C ARG A 135 -7.20 -9.59 -3.54
N PHE A 136 -6.31 -9.29 -2.59
CA PHE A 136 -4.88 -9.53 -2.76
C PHE A 136 -4.50 -10.94 -2.34
N ARG A 137 -3.43 -11.49 -2.94
CA ARG A 137 -2.83 -12.74 -2.49
C ARG A 137 -2.09 -12.51 -1.16
N LEU A 138 -2.76 -12.82 -0.06
CA LEU A 138 -2.21 -12.69 1.29
C LEU A 138 -1.41 -13.94 1.69
N SER A 139 -0.34 -13.75 2.45
CA SER A 139 0.48 -14.81 3.04
C SER A 139 1.11 -14.32 4.34
N VAL A 140 1.66 -15.23 5.15
CA VAL A 140 2.63 -14.88 6.19
C VAL A 140 4.02 -14.66 5.59
N LYS A 141 4.81 -13.75 6.17
CA LYS A 141 6.13 -13.35 5.65
C LYS A 141 7.10 -14.53 5.56
N ASN A 142 7.17 -15.38 6.59
CA ASN A 142 8.06 -16.54 6.64
C ASN A 142 7.78 -17.59 5.54
N ARG A 143 6.58 -17.56 4.92
CA ARG A 143 6.24 -18.40 3.76
C ARG A 143 6.62 -17.78 2.42
N VAL A 144 7.15 -16.56 2.40
CA VAL A 144 7.47 -15.80 1.18
C VAL A 144 8.95 -15.43 1.12
N ALA A 145 9.56 -15.14 2.25
CA ALA A 145 10.97 -14.80 2.36
C ALA A 145 11.60 -15.41 3.61
N THR A 146 12.90 -15.64 3.54
CA THR A 146 13.73 -16.05 4.68
C THR A 146 13.73 -14.94 5.71
N THR A 147 13.23 -15.22 6.91
CA THR A 147 13.11 -14.26 8.02
C THR A 147 14.18 -14.56 9.05
N ARG A 148 14.99 -13.55 9.42
CA ARG A 148 15.93 -13.64 10.55
C ARG A 148 15.42 -12.95 11.83
N GLY A 149 14.25 -12.31 11.77
CA GLY A 149 13.69 -11.52 12.88
C GLY A 149 12.32 -12.03 13.33
N THR A 150 11.76 -11.39 14.35
CA THR A 150 10.48 -11.72 15.01
C THR A 150 9.24 -11.42 14.18
N ASP A 151 9.40 -10.85 12.98
CA ASP A 151 8.31 -10.42 12.12
C ASP A 151 7.87 -11.48 11.11
N GLY A 152 8.26 -12.74 11.31
CA GLY A 152 7.94 -13.86 10.42
C GLY A 152 6.44 -14.11 10.23
N ASP A 153 5.65 -13.85 11.28
CA ASP A 153 4.20 -14.04 11.27
C ASP A 153 3.42 -12.81 10.77
N SER A 154 4.14 -11.75 10.35
CA SER A 154 3.53 -10.60 9.71
C SER A 154 2.76 -11.03 8.46
N LEU A 155 1.56 -10.50 8.30
CA LEU A 155 0.78 -10.65 7.08
C LEU A 155 1.36 -9.78 5.96
N VAL A 156 1.49 -10.36 4.78
CA VAL A 156 2.03 -9.70 3.58
C VAL A 156 1.09 -9.91 2.39
N ALA A 157 1.02 -8.92 1.50
CA ALA A 157 0.52 -9.12 0.14
C ALA A 157 1.67 -9.52 -0.77
N VAL A 158 1.44 -10.51 -1.65
CA VAL A 158 2.43 -11.01 -2.62
C VAL A 158 1.97 -10.66 -4.03
N LEU A 159 2.76 -9.87 -4.75
CA LEU A 159 2.42 -9.35 -6.07
C LEU A 159 3.49 -9.72 -7.12
N PRO A 160 3.14 -9.80 -8.42
CA PRO A 160 4.13 -9.82 -9.48
C PRO A 160 5.04 -8.58 -9.42
N ARG A 161 6.32 -8.74 -9.77
CA ARG A 161 7.31 -7.63 -9.72
C ARG A 161 6.93 -6.43 -10.59
N HIS A 162 6.26 -6.67 -11.71
CA HIS A 162 5.96 -5.63 -12.71
C HIS A 162 4.51 -5.11 -12.63
N ASP A 163 3.74 -5.58 -11.67
CA ASP A 163 2.32 -5.23 -11.52
C ASP A 163 2.15 -3.96 -10.69
N HIS A 164 2.58 -2.85 -11.27
CA HIS A 164 2.53 -1.53 -10.65
C HIS A 164 1.09 -1.09 -10.33
N VAL A 165 0.12 -1.52 -11.15
CA VAL A 165 -1.31 -1.27 -10.92
C VAL A 165 -1.77 -1.88 -9.61
N GLN A 166 -1.48 -3.16 -9.36
CA GLN A 166 -1.83 -3.79 -8.09
C GLN A 166 -1.06 -3.21 -6.90
N MET A 167 0.16 -2.70 -7.10
CA MET A 167 0.90 -2.02 -6.04
C MET A 167 0.24 -0.68 -5.64
N ILE A 168 -0.22 0.11 -6.62
CA ILE A 168 -0.99 1.33 -6.38
C ILE A 168 -2.33 1.00 -5.71
N ARG A 169 -3.05 -0.03 -6.16
CA ARG A 169 -4.28 -0.50 -5.51
C ARG A 169 -4.05 -0.89 -4.05
N LEU A 170 -2.92 -1.54 -3.75
CA LEU A 170 -2.55 -1.85 -2.37
C LEU A 170 -2.26 -0.59 -1.54
N PHE A 171 -1.74 0.47 -2.17
CA PHE A 171 -1.61 1.79 -1.55
C PHE A 171 -2.95 2.35 -1.11
N PHE A 172 -3.94 2.37 -1.99
CA PHE A 172 -5.31 2.79 -1.62
C PHE A 172 -5.86 1.95 -0.47
N ALA A 173 -5.76 0.62 -0.59
CA ALA A 173 -6.33 -0.31 0.38
C ALA A 173 -5.71 -0.19 1.78
N THR A 174 -4.42 0.14 1.89
CA THR A 174 -3.69 0.16 3.17
C THR A 174 -3.39 1.55 3.70
N LYS A 175 -3.40 2.59 2.87
CA LYS A 175 -3.09 3.97 3.27
C LYS A 175 -4.30 4.89 3.14
N ALA A 176 -4.86 5.03 1.94
CA ALA A 176 -5.87 6.04 1.67
C ALA A 176 -7.24 5.72 2.29
N TRP A 177 -7.76 4.51 2.07
CA TRP A 177 -9.10 4.14 2.54
C TRP A 177 -9.22 3.97 4.05
N PRO A 178 -8.24 3.38 4.78
CA PRO A 178 -8.31 3.34 6.23
C PRO A 178 -8.43 4.73 6.86
N LEU A 179 -7.65 5.70 6.35
CA LEU A 179 -7.72 7.11 6.77
C LEU A 179 -9.09 7.73 6.47
N TYR A 180 -9.59 7.55 5.25
CA TYR A 180 -10.89 8.09 4.85
C TYR A 180 -12.05 7.54 5.71
N ARG A 181 -12.05 6.23 6.01
CA ARG A 181 -13.11 5.59 6.81
C ARG A 181 -13.14 6.12 8.24
N GLY A 182 -11.99 6.31 8.86
CA GLY A 182 -11.93 6.76 10.26
C GLY A 182 -12.50 8.15 10.47
N VAL A 183 -12.42 9.02 9.46
CA VAL A 183 -13.08 10.33 9.47
C VAL A 183 -14.59 10.20 9.24
N GLY A 184 -15.03 9.34 8.31
CA GLY A 184 -16.44 9.12 8.00
C GLY A 184 -17.28 8.45 9.10
N THR A 185 -16.64 7.74 10.05
CA THR A 185 -17.34 7.14 11.20
C THR A 185 -17.60 8.14 12.35
N ARG A 186 -16.91 9.28 12.40
CA ARG A 186 -17.13 10.30 13.45
C ARG A 186 -18.37 11.16 13.22
N GLY A 187 -18.87 11.28 11.98
CA GLY A 187 -20.08 12.04 11.66
C GLY A 187 -21.41 11.39 12.08
N ARG A 188 -21.40 10.21 12.72
CA ARG A 188 -22.62 9.48 13.12
C ARG A 188 -22.71 9.11 14.60
N ALA A 189 -21.73 9.47 15.42
CA ALA A 189 -21.67 9.10 16.83
C ALA A 189 -21.92 10.27 17.81
N SER A 190 -22.51 11.38 17.35
CA SER A 190 -22.90 12.50 18.22
C SER A 190 -24.29 13.03 17.85
N ARG A 191 -25.29 12.15 17.88
CA ARG A 191 -26.70 12.50 18.13
C ARG A 191 -27.37 11.33 18.84
N SER A 192 -27.17 11.26 20.15
CA SER A 192 -28.04 10.52 21.05
C SER A 192 -28.11 11.27 22.37
N ARG A 193 -29.21 12.01 22.50
CA ARG A 193 -29.85 12.62 23.68
C ARG A 193 -29.07 13.70 24.41
#